data_AF-A0A380B2M5-F1
#
_entry.id   AF-A0A380B2M5-F1
#
_cell.length_a   1.000
_cell.length_b   1.000
_cell.length_c   1.000
_cell.angle_alpha   90.00
_cell.angle_beta   90.00
_cell.angle_gamma   90.00
#
_symmetry.space_group_name_H-M   'P 1'
#
loop_
_entity.id
_entity.type
_entity.pdbx_description
1 polymer ?
#
loop_
_entity_poly.entity_id
_entity_poly.type
_entity_poly.pdbx_seq_one_letter_code
_entity_poly.pdbx_strand_id
1 'polypeptide(L)'
;MSFQPRSSCVDDRPGVDAFLKLARLLTNRPTLEPAFSAAMYSALVSHTEQFNHRLNTLEKALSISGAQDVQSFISALSSEDENRKLALLIIESFYTGNVGRGRQAVVVSYEKALMFQKTIDVTVIPTYIRAQPNYWVATPNLDN
;
A
#
# COMPACT_ATOMS: atom_id res chain seq x y z
N MET A 1 -24.01 -3.91 26.59
CA MET A 1 -23.00 -4.49 25.68
C MET A 1 -22.07 -3.38 25.24
N SER A 2 -20.93 -3.24 25.92
CA SER A 2 -19.94 -2.21 25.59
C SER A 2 -19.02 -2.73 24.49
N PHE A 3 -19.02 -2.09 23.32
CA PHE A 3 -18.05 -2.34 22.27
C PHE A 3 -16.72 -1.71 22.70
N GLN A 4 -15.75 -2.53 23.12
CA GLN A 4 -14.39 -2.06 23.31
C GLN A 4 -13.71 -1.97 21.94
N PRO A 5 -13.12 -0.82 21.57
CA PRO A 5 -12.28 -0.75 20.40
C PRO A 5 -11.08 -1.67 20.64
N ARG A 6 -10.82 -2.60 19.73
CA ARG A 6 -9.51 -3.27 19.69
C ARG A 6 -8.48 -2.17 19.46
N SER A 7 -7.78 -1.79 20.53
CA SER A 7 -6.53 -1.05 20.39
C SER A 7 -5.65 -1.91 19.49
N SER A 8 -5.34 -1.42 18.29
CA SER A 8 -4.29 -2.00 17.47
C SER A 8 -3.01 -1.81 18.26
N CYS A 9 -2.54 -2.87 18.93
CA CYS A 9 -1.16 -2.91 19.35
C CYS A 9 -0.32 -2.67 18.08
N VAL A 10 0.46 -1.60 18.09
CA VAL A 10 1.62 -1.52 17.21
C VAL A 10 2.50 -2.67 17.68
N ASP A 11 2.42 -3.78 16.96
CA ASP A 11 3.28 -4.93 17.18
C ASP A 11 4.68 -4.47 16.75
N ASP A 12 5.46 -4.03 17.74
CA ASP A 12 6.82 -3.49 17.63
C ASP A 12 7.82 -4.60 17.25
N ARG A 13 7.47 -5.34 16.21
CA ARG A 13 8.32 -6.35 15.59
C ARG A 13 9.24 -5.58 14.65
N PRO A 14 10.58 -5.73 14.78
CA PRO A 14 11.53 -5.02 13.94
C PRO A 14 11.29 -5.18 12.43
N GLY A 15 10.63 -6.26 11.99
CA GLY A 15 10.22 -6.45 10.60
C GLY A 15 9.06 -5.57 10.11
N VAL A 16 8.13 -5.19 10.99
CA VAL A 16 6.97 -4.34 10.61
C VAL A 16 7.41 -2.90 10.37
N ASP A 17 8.30 -2.38 11.21
CA ASP A 17 8.83 -1.02 11.05
C ASP A 17 9.73 -0.87 9.83
N ALA A 18 10.57 -1.89 9.56
CA ALA A 18 11.37 -1.95 8.34
C ALA A 18 10.45 -1.95 7.10
N PHE A 19 9.42 -2.80 7.11
CA PHE A 19 8.42 -2.84 6.05
C PHE A 19 7.68 -1.51 5.89
N LEU A 20 7.31 -0.82 6.96
CA LEU A 20 6.66 0.49 6.88
C LEU A 20 7.56 1.52 6.17
N LYS A 21 8.84 1.58 6.52
CA LYS A 21 9.81 2.47 5.85
C LYS A 21 9.90 2.15 4.36
N LEU A 22 10.01 0.88 4.02
CA LEU A 22 10.07 0.42 2.64
C LEU A 22 8.78 0.73 1.86
N ALA A 23 7.62 0.47 2.46
CA ALA A 23 6.32 0.74 1.86
C ALA A 23 6.12 2.23 1.58
N ARG A 24 6.54 3.11 2.50
CA ARG A 24 6.51 4.56 2.30
C ARG A 24 7.37 5.00 1.12
N LEU A 25 8.58 4.42 1.02
CA LEU A 25 9.48 4.67 -0.11
C LEU A 25 8.80 4.21 -1.41
N LEU A 26 8.47 2.92 -1.52
CA LEU A 26 7.91 2.30 -2.72
C LEU A 26 6.62 2.97 -3.24
N THR A 27 5.76 3.42 -2.32
CA THR A 27 4.50 4.10 -2.69
C THR A 27 4.63 5.62 -2.84
N ASN A 28 5.80 6.17 -2.52
CA ASN A 28 6.04 7.61 -2.38
C ASN A 28 4.99 8.29 -1.46
N ARG A 29 4.64 7.64 -0.34
CA ARG A 29 3.65 8.12 0.64
C ARG A 29 4.29 8.22 2.03
N PRO A 30 4.91 9.35 2.41
CA PRO A 30 5.53 9.50 3.73
C PRO A 30 4.50 9.44 4.87
N THR A 31 3.24 9.78 4.60
CA THR A 31 2.13 9.77 5.55
C THR A 31 1.39 8.42 5.63
N LEU A 32 1.92 7.35 5.03
CA LEU A 32 1.32 6.02 5.11
C LEU A 32 1.18 5.60 6.59
N GLU A 33 -0.03 5.20 6.96
CA GLU A 33 -0.41 4.90 8.33
C GLU A 33 0.24 3.59 8.82
N PRO A 34 0.86 3.58 10.02
CA PRO A 34 1.51 2.38 10.57
C PRO A 34 0.58 1.17 10.68
N ALA A 35 -0.65 1.35 11.17
CA ALA A 35 -1.59 0.24 11.37
C ALA A 35 -2.03 -0.40 10.04
N PHE A 36 -2.22 0.42 8.99
CA PHE A 36 -2.54 -0.10 7.66
C PHE A 36 -1.35 -0.88 7.06
N SER A 37 -0.13 -0.34 7.22
CA SER A 37 1.08 -1.03 6.78
C SER A 37 1.30 -2.36 7.52
N ALA A 38 1.07 -2.41 8.84
CA ALA A 38 1.18 -3.64 9.63
C ALA A 38 0.16 -4.72 9.22
N ALA A 39 -1.08 -4.31 8.93
CA ALA A 39 -2.10 -5.22 8.42
C ALA A 39 -1.74 -5.74 7.02
N MET A 40 -1.24 -4.87 6.14
CA MET A 40 -0.79 -5.24 4.79
C MET A 40 0.41 -6.20 4.84
N TYR A 41 1.39 -5.93 5.71
CA TYR A 41 2.51 -6.82 5.95
C TYR A 41 2.06 -8.22 6.36
N SER A 42 1.13 -8.30 7.32
CA SER A 42 0.61 -9.58 7.79
C SER A 42 -0.10 -10.35 6.68
N ALA A 43 -0.89 -9.68 5.84
CA ALA A 43 -1.54 -10.29 4.68
C ALA A 43 -0.51 -10.78 3.64
N LEU A 44 0.53 -9.98 3.33
CA LEU A 44 1.59 -10.36 2.40
C LEU A 44 2.40 -11.56 2.89
N VAL A 45 2.74 -11.61 4.19
CA VAL A 45 3.42 -12.76 4.81
C VAL A 45 2.59 -14.04 4.68
N SER A 46 1.27 -13.96 4.87
CA SER A 46 0.39 -15.13 4.75
C SER A 46 0.13 -15.56 3.31
N HIS A 47 0.20 -14.64 2.34
CA HIS A 47 -0.19 -14.90 0.95
C HIS A 47 0.99 -15.14 0.01
N THR A 48 2.17 -14.64 0.37
CA THR A 48 3.37 -14.70 -0.48
C THR A 48 4.42 -15.62 0.14
N GLU A 49 4.78 -16.66 -0.60
CA GLU A 49 5.83 -17.58 -0.17
C GLU A 49 7.16 -16.85 0.04
N GLN A 50 7.84 -17.21 1.14
CA GLN A 50 9.15 -16.67 1.51
C GLN A 50 9.20 -15.14 1.54
N PHE A 51 8.07 -14.46 1.81
CA PHE A 51 7.96 -13.01 1.73
C PHE A 51 9.09 -12.28 2.47
N ASN A 52 9.37 -12.65 3.73
CA ASN A 52 10.42 -12.00 4.53
C ASN A 52 11.82 -12.17 3.92
N HIS A 53 12.11 -13.33 3.33
CA HIS A 53 13.40 -13.54 2.65
C HIS A 53 13.51 -12.65 1.40
N ARG A 54 12.45 -12.61 0.58
CA ARG A 54 12.40 -11.77 -0.62
C ARG A 54 12.46 -10.28 -0.27
N LEU A 55 11.80 -9.87 0.82
CA LEU A 55 11.82 -8.51 1.35
C LEU A 55 13.25 -8.07 1.72
N ASN A 56 13.98 -8.91 2.46
CA ASN A 56 15.38 -8.63 2.80
C ASN A 56 16.28 -8.50 1.55
N THR A 57 16.04 -9.30 0.50
CA THR A 57 16.76 -9.19 -0.77
C THR A 57 16.44 -7.88 -1.48
N LEU A 58 15.18 -7.47 -1.49
CA LEU A 58 14.74 -6.19 -2.07
C LEU A 58 15.35 -5.01 -1.32
N GLU A 59 15.39 -5.03 0.01
CA GLU A 59 16.01 -3.97 0.82
C GLU A 59 17.52 -3.82 0.52
N LYS A 60 18.23 -4.95 0.37
CA LYS A 60 19.64 -4.95 -0.03
C LYS A 60 19.82 -4.40 -1.45
N ALA A 61 18.98 -4.82 -2.39
CA ALA A 61 19.03 -4.34 -3.77
C ALA A 61 18.81 -2.82 -3.85
N LEU A 62 17.84 -2.29 -3.10
CA LEU A 62 17.61 -0.85 -3.00
C LEU A 62 18.82 -0.10 -2.43
N SER A 63 19.40 -0.62 -1.35
CA SER A 63 20.57 -0.01 -0.69
C SER A 63 21.80 0.05 -1.60
N ILE A 64 21.97 -0.92 -2.50
CA ILE A 64 23.10 -1.00 -3.43
C ILE A 64 22.84 -0.21 -4.72
N SER A 65 21.57 -0.07 -5.13
CA SER A 65 21.21 0.53 -6.42
C SER A 65 21.64 1.98 -6.60
N GLY A 66 21.75 2.76 -5.52
CA GLY A 66 21.98 4.21 -5.59
C GLY A 66 20.90 4.98 -6.33
N ALA A 67 19.72 4.38 -6.57
CA ALA A 67 18.63 5.02 -7.28
C ALA A 67 18.09 6.24 -6.52
N GLN A 68 17.86 7.35 -7.24
CA GLN A 68 17.36 8.59 -6.64
C GLN A 68 15.89 8.50 -6.23
N ASP A 69 15.13 7.65 -6.90
CA ASP A 69 13.71 7.45 -6.69
C ASP A 69 13.29 6.01 -7.06
N VAL A 70 12.07 5.64 -6.68
CA VAL A 70 11.50 4.30 -6.90
C VAL A 70 11.31 3.98 -8.38
N GLN A 71 10.94 4.97 -9.20
CA GLN A 71 10.74 4.76 -10.63
C GLN A 71 12.07 4.41 -11.30
N SER A 72 13.13 5.14 -10.96
CA SER A 72 14.50 4.86 -11.40
C SER A 72 14.96 3.47 -10.99
N PHE A 73 14.70 3.06 -9.74
CA PHE A 73 15.00 1.70 -9.25
C PHE A 73 14.26 0.62 -10.06
N ILE A 74 12.94 0.75 -10.21
CA ILE A 74 12.11 -0.23 -10.93
C ILE A 74 12.54 -0.32 -12.40
N SER A 75 12.75 0.82 -13.06
CA SER A 75 13.14 0.89 -14.48
C SER A 75 14.53 0.32 -14.76
N ALA A 76 15.44 0.33 -13.78
CA ALA A 76 16.78 -0.26 -13.93
C ALA A 76 16.76 -1.82 -13.89
N LEU A 77 15.71 -2.41 -13.33
CA LEU A 77 15.55 -3.86 -13.22
C LEU A 77 14.80 -4.44 -14.43
N SER A 78 15.20 -5.62 -14.88
CA SER A 78 14.50 -6.35 -15.94
C SER A 78 13.10 -6.78 -15.48
N SER A 79 12.19 -7.03 -16.42
CA SER A 79 10.83 -7.49 -16.10
C SER A 79 10.80 -8.83 -15.35
N GLU A 80 11.82 -9.67 -15.55
CA GLU A 80 11.92 -10.98 -14.90
C GLU A 80 12.55 -10.93 -13.51
N ASP A 81 13.13 -9.78 -13.13
CA ASP A 81 13.77 -9.61 -11.83
C ASP A 81 12.77 -9.75 -10.68
N GLU A 82 13.09 -10.61 -9.72
CA GLU A 82 12.23 -10.90 -8.57
C GLU A 82 12.06 -9.71 -7.61
N ASN A 83 13.07 -8.83 -7.50
CA ASN A 83 12.95 -7.61 -6.71
C ASN A 83 11.99 -6.64 -7.37
N ARG A 84 12.03 -6.53 -8.71
CA ARG A 84 11.06 -5.73 -9.47
C ARG A 84 9.64 -6.27 -9.26
N LYS A 85 9.44 -7.58 -9.42
CA LYS A 85 8.13 -8.24 -9.22
C LYS A 85 7.61 -8.02 -7.80
N LEU A 86 8.45 -8.16 -6.78
CA LEU A 86 8.06 -7.94 -5.39
C LEU A 86 7.73 -6.47 -5.10
N ALA A 87 8.55 -5.53 -5.59
CA ALA A 87 8.29 -4.11 -5.42
C ALA A 87 6.94 -3.70 -6.02
N LEU A 88 6.64 -4.18 -7.24
CA LEU A 88 5.37 -3.95 -7.89
C LEU A 88 4.20 -4.60 -7.15
N LEU A 89 4.37 -5.81 -6.61
CA LEU A 89 3.35 -6.48 -5.78
C LEU A 89 3.02 -5.65 -4.53
N ILE A 90 4.03 -5.13 -3.83
CA ILE A 90 3.84 -4.28 -2.65
C ILE A 90 3.09 -3.00 -3.05
N ILE A 91 3.54 -2.31 -4.11
CA ILE A 91 2.89 -1.09 -4.62
C ILE A 91 1.42 -1.38 -4.97
N GLU A 92 1.18 -2.41 -5.77
CA GLU A 92 -0.16 -2.82 -6.18
C GLU A 92 -1.05 -3.06 -4.97
N SER A 93 -0.56 -3.78 -3.96
CA SER A 93 -1.36 -4.14 -2.78
C SER A 93 -1.83 -2.92 -1.99
N PHE A 94 -0.99 -1.88 -1.88
CA PHE A 94 -1.39 -0.62 -1.26
C PHE A 94 -2.33 0.20 -2.14
N TYR A 95 -2.13 0.18 -3.47
CA TYR A 95 -3.00 0.89 -4.40
C TYR A 95 -4.41 0.32 -4.45
N THR A 96 -4.55 -1.00 -4.43
CA THR A 96 -5.83 -1.70 -4.50
C THR A 96 -6.45 -2.01 -3.12
N GLY A 97 -5.65 -1.94 -2.05
CA GLY A 97 -6.09 -2.24 -0.69
C GLY A 97 -6.28 -3.74 -0.41
N ASN A 98 -5.75 -4.61 -1.27
CA ASN A 98 -5.87 -6.06 -1.14
C ASN A 98 -4.58 -6.78 -1.57
N VAL A 99 -4.42 -8.03 -1.15
CA VAL A 99 -3.31 -8.91 -1.55
C VAL A 99 -3.87 -10.08 -2.35
N GLY A 100 -3.23 -10.43 -3.47
CA GLY A 100 -3.65 -11.52 -4.34
C GLY A 100 -4.73 -11.11 -5.35
N ARG A 101 -5.26 -12.08 -6.11
CA ARG A 101 -6.26 -11.83 -7.16
C ARG A 101 -7.36 -12.90 -7.14
N GLY A 102 -8.51 -12.54 -7.72
CA GLY A 102 -9.65 -13.44 -7.87
C GLY A 102 -10.15 -13.98 -6.53
N ARG A 103 -10.47 -15.28 -6.48
CA ARG A 103 -11.01 -15.95 -5.28
C ARG A 103 -10.05 -16.03 -4.11
N GLN A 104 -8.75 -15.82 -4.35
CA GLN A 104 -7.72 -15.87 -3.32
C GLN A 104 -7.38 -14.47 -2.77
N ALA A 105 -8.02 -13.41 -3.28
CA ALA A 105 -7.73 -12.06 -2.84
C ALA A 105 -8.17 -11.85 -1.38
N VAL A 106 -7.29 -11.24 -0.59
CA VAL A 106 -7.56 -10.84 0.79
C VAL A 106 -7.65 -9.33 0.84
N VAL A 107 -8.84 -8.80 1.13
CA VAL A 107 -9.03 -7.35 1.31
C VAL A 107 -8.48 -6.94 2.67
N VAL A 108 -7.52 -6.02 2.67
CA VAL A 108 -6.90 -5.48 3.89
C VAL A 108 -7.59 -4.19 4.31
N SER A 109 -7.77 -3.26 3.37
CA SER A 109 -8.57 -2.05 3.60
C SER A 109 -9.07 -1.48 2.28
N TYR A 110 -10.38 -1.38 2.16
CA TYR A 110 -11.00 -0.78 0.98
C TYR A 110 -10.92 0.75 0.99
N GLU A 111 -11.25 1.38 2.13
CA GLU A 111 -11.25 2.83 2.29
C GLU A 111 -9.84 3.45 2.13
N LYS A 112 -8.81 2.77 2.65
CA LYS A 112 -7.44 3.28 2.67
C LYS A 112 -6.65 3.02 1.40
N ALA A 113 -7.25 2.37 0.39
CA ALA A 113 -6.60 2.06 -0.88
C ALA A 113 -6.07 3.34 -1.56
N LEU A 114 -4.78 3.35 -1.93
CA LEU A 114 -4.13 4.59 -2.39
C LEU A 114 -4.70 5.12 -3.72
N MET A 115 -5.33 4.25 -4.54
CA MET A 115 -5.92 4.66 -5.81
C MET A 115 -7.03 5.72 -5.64
N PHE A 116 -7.77 5.68 -4.54
CA PHE A 116 -8.84 6.65 -4.28
C PHE A 116 -8.31 7.99 -3.78
N GLN A 117 -7.15 8.01 -3.13
CA GLN A 117 -6.65 9.22 -2.46
C GLN A 117 -6.38 10.39 -3.42
N LYS A 118 -6.03 10.09 -4.69
CA LYS A 118 -5.71 11.12 -5.69
C LYS A 118 -6.94 11.83 -6.25
N THR A 119 -8.12 11.23 -6.13
CA THR A 119 -9.36 11.78 -6.69
C THR A 119 -10.42 11.98 -5.61
N ILE A 120 -10.04 11.94 -4.33
CA ILE A 120 -10.99 11.92 -3.20
C ILE A 120 -11.74 13.25 -2.99
N ASP A 121 -11.24 14.32 -3.59
CA ASP A 121 -11.82 15.65 -3.64
C ASP A 121 -12.94 15.77 -4.67
N VAL A 122 -12.89 14.96 -5.74
CA VAL A 122 -13.89 14.98 -6.84
C VAL A 122 -14.78 13.74 -6.83
N THR A 123 -14.24 12.58 -6.50
CA THR A 123 -14.90 11.27 -6.56
C THR A 123 -15.06 10.69 -5.16
N VAL A 124 -16.23 10.11 -4.89
CA VAL A 124 -16.45 9.34 -3.67
C VAL A 124 -15.90 7.93 -3.83
N ILE A 125 -15.42 7.35 -2.75
CA ILE A 125 -15.16 5.91 -2.67
C ILE A 125 -16.52 5.21 -2.86
N PRO A 126 -16.65 4.24 -3.78
CA PRO A 126 -17.94 3.56 -3.98
C PRO A 126 -18.50 3.03 -2.65
N THR A 127 -19.81 3.10 -2.47
CA THR A 127 -20.55 2.78 -1.22
C THR A 127 -20.38 3.76 -0.04
N TYR A 128 -19.52 4.78 -0.14
CA TYR A 128 -19.38 5.84 0.86
C TYR A 128 -20.03 7.14 0.37
N ILE A 129 -21.12 7.56 1.02
CA ILE A 129 -21.71 8.88 0.76
C ILE A 129 -20.87 9.93 1.49
N ARG A 130 -20.19 10.81 0.74
CA ARG A 130 -19.38 11.90 1.31
C ARG A 130 -19.98 13.29 1.08
N ALA A 131 -20.81 13.42 0.05
CA ALA A 131 -21.41 14.68 -0.35
C ALA A 131 -22.94 14.56 -0.34
N GLN A 132 -23.61 15.72 -0.38
CA GLN A 132 -25.06 15.77 -0.50
C GLN A 132 -25.52 15.11 -1.82
N PRO A 133 -26.77 14.62 -1.90
CA PRO A 133 -27.35 14.18 -3.16
C PRO A 133 -27.12 15.22 -4.28
N ASN A 134 -26.86 14.76 -5.50
CA ASN A 134 -26.56 15.58 -6.68
C ASN A 134 -25.23 16.35 -6.68
N TYR A 135 -24.26 16.02 -5.82
CA TYR A 135 -22.97 16.72 -5.80
C TYR A 135 -22.22 16.74 -7.14
N TRP A 136 -22.46 15.75 -8.01
CA TRP A 136 -21.80 15.58 -9.31
C TRP A 136 -22.16 16.62 -10.37
N VAL A 137 -23.11 17.53 -10.11
CA VAL A 137 -23.48 18.62 -11.04
C VAL A 137 -22.53 19.82 -10.95
N ALA A 138 -21.74 19.92 -9.87
CA ALA A 138 -20.76 20.99 -9.71
C ALA A 138 -19.50 20.71 -10.54
N THR A 139 -19.00 21.74 -11.24
CA THR A 139 -17.73 21.64 -11.98
C THR A 139 -16.56 21.42 -11.00
N PRO A 140 -15.72 20.39 -11.21
CA PRO A 140 -14.53 20.17 -10.37
C PRO A 140 -13.55 21.34 -10.48
N ASN A 141 -12.93 21.72 -9.36
CA ASN A 141 -11.83 22.68 -9.36
C ASN A 141 -10.53 21.95 -9.78
N LEU A 142 -9.84 22.44 -10.81
CA LEU A 142 -8.61 21.84 -11.35
C LEU A 142 -7.32 22.42 -10.74
N ASP A 143 -7.42 23.40 -9.84
CA ASP A 143 -6.27 24.15 -9.30
C ASP A 143 -5.58 23.47 -8.10
N ASN A 144 -5.81 22.18 -7.85
CA ASN A 144 -5.32 21.42 -6.67
C ASN A 144 -4.19 20.44 -6.98
#